data_AF-P9WNK3-F1
#
_entry.id   AF-P9WNK3-F1
#
_cell.length_a   1.000
_cell.length_b   1.000
_cell.length_c   1.000
_cell.angle_alpha   90.00
_cell.angle_beta   90.00
_cell.angle_gamma   90.00
#
_symmetry.space_group_name_H-M   'P 1'
#
loop_
_entity.id
_entity.type
_entity.pdbx_description
1 polymer ?
#
loop_
_entity_poly.entity_id
_entity_poly.type
_entity_poly.pdbx_seq_one_letter_code
_entity_poly.pdbx_strand_id
1 'polypeptide(L)'
;MSQIMYNYPAMLGHAGDMAGYAGTLQSLGAEIAVEQAALQSAWQGDTGITYQAWQAQWNQAMEDLVRAYHAMSSTHEANTMAMMARDTAEAAKWGG
;
A
#
# COMPACT_ATOMS: atom_id res chain seq x y z
N MET A 1 -10.37 32.98 8.20
CA MET A 1 -10.15 31.57 7.83
C MET A 1 -8.66 31.30 7.92
N SER A 2 -8.23 30.34 8.75
CA SER A 2 -6.86 29.83 8.69
C SER A 2 -6.73 29.12 7.35
N GLN A 3 -6.03 29.71 6.39
CA GLN A 3 -5.60 29.00 5.20
C GLN A 3 -4.69 27.89 5.70
N ILE A 4 -5.22 26.68 5.88
CA ILE A 4 -4.38 25.50 6.04
C ILE A 4 -3.60 25.45 4.73
N MET A 5 -2.36 25.95 4.74
CA MET A 5 -1.47 25.80 3.61
C MET A 5 -1.25 24.30 3.43
N TYR A 6 -1.92 23.73 2.45
CA TYR A 6 -1.77 22.32 2.13
C TYR A 6 -0.35 22.12 1.59
N ASN A 7 0.47 21.35 2.32
CA ASN A 7 1.86 21.13 1.95
C ASN A 7 1.95 20.04 0.87
N TYR A 8 1.71 20.42 -0.39
CA TYR A 8 1.76 19.51 -1.54
C TYR A 8 3.07 18.71 -1.62
N PRO A 9 4.27 19.32 -1.47
CA PRO A 9 5.52 18.56 -1.47
C PRO A 9 5.57 17.46 -0.41
N ALA A 10 5.11 17.74 0.81
CA ALA A 10 5.10 16.73 1.88
C ALA A 10 4.11 15.59 1.57
N MET A 11 2.95 15.89 1.00
CA MET A 11 1.93 14.88 0.65
C MET A 11 2.38 13.99 -0.51
N LEU A 12 3.09 14.55 -1.50
CA LEU A 12 3.76 13.76 -2.54
C LEU A 12 4.89 12.90 -1.93
N GLY A 13 5.62 13.43 -0.95
CA GLY A 13 6.58 12.64 -0.16
C GLY A 13 5.91 11.43 0.52
N HIS A 14 4.75 11.62 1.14
CA HIS A 14 3.99 10.54 1.76
C HIS A 14 3.52 9.49 0.74
N ALA A 15 3.14 9.88 -0.49
CA ALA A 15 2.86 8.91 -1.55
C ALA A 15 4.09 8.06 -1.89
N GLY A 16 5.28 8.67 -1.93
CA GLY A 16 6.54 7.94 -2.10
C GLY A 16 6.83 6.97 -0.96
N ASP A 17 6.64 7.40 0.29
CA ASP A 17 6.81 6.55 1.48
C ASP A 17 5.85 5.36 1.46
N MET A 18 4.58 5.59 1.09
CA MET A 18 3.58 4.54 0.88
C MET A 18 4.06 3.52 -0.16
N ALA A 19 4.51 3.97 -1.33
CA ALA A 19 5.05 3.04 -2.32
C ALA A 19 6.21 2.18 -1.77
N GLY A 20 7.04 2.74 -0.89
CA GLY A 20 8.08 2.00 -0.17
C GLY A 20 7.53 0.93 0.80
N TYR A 21 6.52 1.28 1.60
CA TYR A 21 5.89 0.34 2.53
C TYR A 21 5.24 -0.86 1.84
N ALA A 22 4.77 -0.72 0.59
CA ALA A 22 4.28 -1.87 -0.19
C ALA A 22 5.37 -2.94 -0.38
N GLY A 23 6.62 -2.52 -0.64
CA GLY A 23 7.77 -3.43 -0.73
C GLY A 23 8.09 -4.09 0.61
N THR A 24 8.00 -3.34 1.72
CA THR A 24 8.16 -3.89 3.06
C THR A 24 7.08 -4.94 3.38
N LEU A 25 5.82 -4.67 3.05
CA LEU A 25 4.72 -5.63 3.22
C LEU A 25 4.95 -6.90 2.40
N GLN A 26 5.45 -6.78 1.17
CA GLN A 26 5.79 -7.92 0.34
C GLN A 26 6.92 -8.76 0.94
N SER A 27 7.99 -8.14 1.45
CA SER A 27 9.10 -8.84 2.12
C SER A 27 8.61 -9.60 3.36
N LEU A 28 7.86 -8.91 4.23
CA LEU A 28 7.29 -9.52 5.43
C LEU A 28 6.38 -10.71 5.09
N GLY A 29 5.55 -10.56 4.05
CA GLY A 29 4.69 -11.65 3.59
C GLY A 29 5.45 -12.88 3.09
N ALA A 30 6.60 -12.65 2.45
CA ALA A 30 7.48 -13.73 2.00
C ALA A 30 8.21 -14.41 3.16
N GLU A 31 8.67 -13.64 4.16
CA GLU A 31 9.29 -14.18 5.38
C GLU A 31 8.31 -15.09 6.14
N ILE A 32 7.06 -14.65 6.33
CA ILE A 32 6.01 -15.46 6.97
C ILE A 32 5.73 -16.74 6.16
N ALA A 33 5.72 -16.68 4.82
CA ALA A 33 5.54 -17.87 4.00
C ALA A 33 6.68 -18.89 4.19
N VAL A 34 7.93 -18.41 4.31
CA VAL A 34 9.09 -19.27 4.58
C VAL A 34 9.02 -19.93 5.95
N GLU A 35 8.63 -19.18 6.99
CA GLU A 35 8.44 -19.75 8.34
C GLU A 35 7.38 -20.85 8.35
N GLN A 36 6.27 -20.65 7.63
CA GLN A 36 5.22 -21.65 7.55
C GLN A 36 5.61 -22.88 6.75
N ALA A 37 6.42 -22.71 5.70
CA ALA A 37 7.03 -23.82 4.97
C ALA A 37 7.92 -24.67 5.89
N ALA A 38 8.71 -24.05 6.76
CA ALA A 38 9.56 -24.76 7.71
C ALA A 38 8.74 -25.57 8.74
N LEU A 39 7.58 -25.04 9.14
CA LEU A 39 6.67 -25.69 10.08
C LEU A 39 5.74 -26.73 9.45
N GLN A 40 5.70 -26.83 8.12
CA GLN A 40 4.81 -27.76 7.40
C GLN A 40 4.91 -29.20 7.94
N SER A 41 6.13 -29.68 8.17
CA SER A 41 6.37 -31.04 8.67
C SER A 41 5.86 -31.28 10.09
N ALA A 42 5.68 -30.22 10.87
CA ALA A 42 5.20 -30.25 12.24
C ALA A 42 3.67 -30.09 12.34
N TRP A 43 2.97 -29.91 11.22
CA TRP A 43 1.50 -29.87 11.22
C TRP A 43 0.95 -31.22 11.66
N GLN A 44 0.43 -31.26 12.88
CA GLN A 44 -0.20 -32.44 13.46
C GLN A 44 -1.69 -32.19 13.63
N GLY A 45 -2.51 -33.21 13.37
CA GLY A 45 -3.96 -33.15 13.51
C GLY A 45 -4.68 -32.63 12.26
N ASP A 46 -6.01 -32.64 12.34
CA ASP A 46 -6.88 -32.13 11.29
C ASP A 46 -6.98 -30.61 11.41
N THR A 47 -6.18 -29.91 10.62
CA THR A 47 -6.26 -28.44 10.47
C THR A 47 -7.46 -28.01 9.62
N GLY A 48 -8.15 -28.94 8.96
CA GLY A 48 -9.15 -28.67 7.93
C GLY A 48 -8.58 -28.17 6.59
N ILE A 49 -7.26 -27.93 6.49
CA ILE A 49 -6.60 -27.44 5.26
C ILE A 49 -5.22 -28.06 5.06
N THR A 50 -4.88 -28.41 3.82
CA THR A 50 -3.52 -28.83 3.48
C THR A 50 -2.58 -27.63 3.42
N TYR A 51 -1.28 -27.86 3.60
CA TYR A 51 -0.27 -26.80 3.44
C TYR A 51 -0.33 -26.15 2.06
N GLN A 52 -0.56 -26.94 1.01
CA GLN A 52 -0.70 -26.41 -0.34
C GLN A 52 -1.90 -25.46 -0.47
N ALA A 53 -3.04 -25.80 0.15
CA ALA A 53 -4.22 -24.94 0.15
C ALA A 53 -3.99 -23.65 0.96
N TRP A 54 -3.35 -23.77 2.12
CA TRP A 54 -2.96 -22.61 2.93
C TRP A 54 -2.01 -21.67 2.15
N GLN A 55 -0.97 -22.23 1.53
CA GLN A 55 0.01 -21.45 0.76
C GLN A 55 -0.65 -20.70 -0.40
N ALA A 56 -1.59 -21.34 -1.10
CA ALA A 56 -2.33 -20.70 -2.18
C ALA A 56 -3.19 -19.53 -1.67
N GLN A 57 -3.89 -19.71 -0.55
CA GLN A 57 -4.70 -18.65 0.08
C GLN A 57 -3.83 -17.50 0.58
N TRP A 58 -2.68 -17.82 1.20
CA TRP A 58 -1.71 -16.83 1.65
C TRP A 58 -1.16 -15.98 0.51
N ASN A 59 -0.72 -16.62 -0.58
CA ASN A 59 -0.19 -15.92 -1.74
C ASN A 59 -1.24 -14.99 -2.35
N GLN A 60 -2.49 -15.46 -2.49
CA GLN A 60 -3.58 -14.64 -3.00
C GLN A 60 -3.84 -13.42 -2.10
N ALA A 61 -3.92 -13.63 -0.78
CA ALA A 61 -4.14 -12.54 0.17
C ALA A 61 -3.00 -11.52 0.15
N MET A 62 -1.74 -11.97 0.02
CA MET A 62 -0.59 -11.09 -0.09
C MET A 62 -0.59 -10.28 -1.39
N GLU A 63 -0.93 -10.90 -2.52
CA GLU A 63 -1.08 -10.17 -3.78
C GLU A 63 -2.17 -9.10 -3.70
N ASP A 64 -3.32 -9.44 -3.11
CA ASP A 64 -4.45 -8.51 -2.98
C ASP A 64 -4.12 -7.37 -2.02
N LEU A 65 -3.41 -7.64 -0.92
CA LEU A 65 -2.92 -6.62 0.01
C LEU A 65 -1.98 -5.64 -0.68
N VAL A 66 -0.98 -6.15 -1.41
CA VAL A 66 0.02 -5.31 -2.12
C VAL A 66 -0.66 -4.47 -3.20
N ARG A 67 -1.57 -5.07 -3.99
CA ARG A 67 -2.36 -4.34 -4.99
C ARG A 67 -3.21 -3.23 -4.38
N ALA A 68 -3.92 -3.53 -3.29
CA ALA A 68 -4.76 -2.56 -2.60
C ALA A 68 -3.91 -1.41 -2.03
N TYR A 69 -2.76 -1.71 -1.44
CA TYR A 69 -1.87 -0.71 -0.88
C TYR A 69 -1.29 0.21 -1.97
N HIS A 70 -0.87 -0.36 -3.12
CA HIS A 70 -0.47 0.44 -4.28
C HIS A 70 -1.59 1.32 -4.79
N ALA A 71 -2.82 0.80 -4.91
CA ALA A 71 -3.97 1.60 -5.34
C ALA A 71 -4.26 2.76 -4.38
N MET A 72 -4.09 2.57 -3.07
CA MET A 72 -4.20 3.64 -2.08
C MET A 72 -3.11 4.71 -2.28
N SER A 73 -1.87 4.29 -2.50
CA SER A 73 -0.73 5.18 -2.77
C SER A 73 -0.97 6.05 -4.02
N SER A 74 -1.35 5.41 -5.14
CA SER A 74 -1.65 6.12 -6.39
C SER A 74 -2.85 7.05 -6.27
N THR A 75 -3.87 6.65 -5.49
CA THR A 75 -5.03 7.52 -5.22
C THR A 75 -4.63 8.75 -4.41
N HIS A 76 -3.77 8.58 -3.40
CA HIS A 76 -3.26 9.70 -2.60
C HIS A 76 -2.46 10.69 -3.45
N GLU A 77 -1.57 10.18 -4.31
CA GLU A 77 -0.79 10.97 -5.26
C GLU A 77 -1.71 11.73 -6.24
N ALA A 78 -2.65 11.04 -6.88
CA ALA A 78 -3.57 11.64 -7.84
C ALA A 78 -4.43 12.74 -7.21
N ASN A 79 -4.95 12.52 -6.00
CA ASN A 79 -5.72 13.53 -5.27
C ASN A 79 -4.86 14.76 -4.95
N THR A 80 -3.62 14.55 -4.51
CA THR A 80 -2.66 15.61 -4.21
C THR A 80 -2.37 16.45 -5.45
N MET A 81 -2.10 15.81 -6.59
CA MET A 81 -1.85 16.48 -7.86
C MET A 81 -3.09 17.24 -8.38
N ALA A 82 -4.28 16.66 -8.26
CA ALA A 82 -5.53 17.30 -8.67
C ALA A 82 -5.81 18.57 -7.84
N MET A 83 -5.59 18.49 -6.53
CA MET A 83 -5.70 19.65 -5.64
C MET A 83 -4.65 20.71 -6.00
N MET A 84 -3.39 20.33 -6.25
CA MET A 84 -2.32 21.28 -6.61
C MET A 84 -2.63 22.01 -7.92
N ALA A 85 -3.13 21.28 -8.92
CA ALA A 85 -3.52 21.84 -10.20
C ALA A 85 -4.67 22.84 -10.05
N ARG A 86 -5.66 22.52 -9.19
CA ARG A 86 -6.76 23.44 -8.88
C ARG A 86 -6.25 24.71 -8.22
N ASP A 87 -5.41 24.61 -7.18
CA ASP A 87 -4.88 25.78 -6.46
C ASP A 87 -4.03 26.67 -7.40
N THR A 88 -3.23 26.05 -8.27
CA THR A 88 -2.46 26.78 -9.28
C THR A 88 -3.37 27.52 -10.27
N ALA A 89 -4.44 26.88 -10.73
CA ALA A 89 -5.42 27.49 -11.61
C ALA A 89 -6.22 28.61 -10.93
N GLU A 90 -6.54 28.49 -9.63
CA GLU A 90 -7.17 29.54 -8.85
C GLU A 90 -6.24 30.74 -8.65
N ALA A 91 -4.96 30.51 -8.35
CA ALA A 91 -3.96 31.57 -8.25
C ALA A 91 -3.77 32.33 -9.58
N ALA A 92 -3.76 31.62 -10.71
CA ALA A 92 -3.64 32.23 -12.04
C ALA A 92 -4.82 33.14 -12.41
N LYS A 93 -6.03 32.90 -11.87
CA LYS A 93 -7.22 33.72 -12.17
C LYS A 93 -7.18 35.12 -11.54
N TRP A 94 -6.45 35.29 -10.44
CA TRP A 94 -6.42 36.54 -9.68
C TRP A 94 -5.02 37.16 -9.56
N GLY A 95 -3.97 36.42 -9.92
CA GLY A 95 -2.57 36.83 -9.80
C GLY A 95 -1.93 37.41 -11.07
N GLY A 96 -2.68 37.53 -12.17
CA GLY A 96 -2.28 38.25 -13.38
C GLY A 96 -3.10 39.51 -13.56
#